data_AF-A0A535BKF0-F1
#
_entry.id   AF-A0A535BKF0-F1
#
_cell.length_a   1.000
_cell.length_b   1.000
_cell.length_c   1.000
_cell.angle_alpha   90.00
_cell.angle_beta   90.00
_cell.angle_gamma   90.00
#
_symmetry.space_group_name_H-M   'P 1'
#
loop_
_entity.id
_entity.type
_entity.pdbx_description
1 polymer ?
#
loop_
_entity_poly.entity_id
_entity_poly.type
_entity_poly.pdbx_seq_one_letter_code
_entity_poly.pdbx_strand_id
1 'polypeptide(L)'
;MDGDGVIYESAIINEYLEEKYPTTPLMPNDQLQRAKVRIWIDFFNSRIHPAAHDITHDKEPEKAKERMQNHLCTLDVAIAEKEYIAGPYSLADVTFVPFYVRRDRYGVVIDNSLPNLKRWGDELVARPAVASTL
;
A
#
# COMPACT_ATOMS: atom_id res chain seq x y z
N MET A 1 -18.72 -9.64 6.41
CA MET A 1 -19.64 -10.78 6.30
C MET A 1 -20.30 -10.68 4.93
N ASP A 2 -20.51 -11.80 4.27
CA ASP A 2 -21.33 -11.88 3.07
C ASP A 2 -22.21 -13.14 3.15
N GLY A 3 -23.52 -12.95 3.31
CA GLY A 3 -24.39 -14.02 3.80
C GLY A 3 -23.86 -14.60 5.12
N ASP A 4 -23.68 -15.92 5.16
CA ASP A 4 -23.15 -16.65 6.32
C ASP A 4 -21.61 -16.70 6.36
N GLY A 5 -20.92 -16.16 5.34
CA GLY A 5 -19.46 -16.19 5.24
C GLY A 5 -18.76 -15.03 5.96
N VAL A 6 -17.62 -15.33 6.60
CA VAL A 6 -16.76 -14.32 7.25
C VAL A 6 -15.35 -14.39 6.65
N ILE A 7 -14.87 -13.23 6.16
CA ILE A 7 -13.50 -13.01 5.69
C ILE A 7 -12.93 -11.87 6.54
N TYR A 8 -11.72 -12.04 7.09
CA TYR A 8 -11.13 -11.09 8.05
C TYR A 8 -9.71 -10.62 7.67
N GLU A 9 -9.04 -11.30 6.76
CA GLU A 9 -7.72 -10.89 6.27
C GLU A 9 -7.87 -9.84 5.16
N SER A 10 -7.36 -8.62 5.36
CA SER A 10 -7.63 -7.46 4.48
C SER A 10 -7.24 -7.69 3.02
N ALA A 11 -6.08 -8.30 2.76
CA ALA A 11 -5.66 -8.66 1.41
C ALA A 11 -6.62 -9.67 0.75
N ILE A 12 -7.13 -10.61 1.54
CA ILE A 12 -8.09 -11.62 1.07
C ILE A 12 -9.48 -11.01 0.85
N ILE A 13 -9.90 -10.05 1.71
CA ILE A 13 -11.10 -9.26 1.49
C ILE A 13 -11.00 -8.50 0.17
N ASN A 14 -9.85 -7.87 -0.12
CA ASN A 14 -9.64 -7.14 -1.36
C ASN A 14 -9.69 -8.05 -2.59
N GLU A 15 -9.06 -9.24 -2.55
CA GLU A 15 -9.16 -10.20 -3.65
C GLU A 15 -10.60 -10.71 -3.84
N TYR A 16 -11.32 -10.97 -2.74
CA TYR A 16 -12.72 -11.36 -2.79
C TYR A 16 -13.62 -10.28 -3.42
N LEU A 17 -13.40 -9.01 -3.09
CA LEU A 17 -14.14 -7.88 -3.66
C LEU A 17 -13.82 -7.69 -5.15
N GLU A 18 -12.57 -7.89 -5.57
CA GLU A 18 -12.15 -7.87 -6.98
C GLU A 18 -12.90 -8.93 -7.80
N GLU A 19 -13.06 -10.14 -7.27
CA GLU A 19 -13.79 -11.23 -7.93
C GLU A 19 -15.30 -10.99 -7.93
N LYS A 20 -15.84 -10.47 -6.82
CA LYS A 20 -17.28 -10.24 -6.65
C LYS A 20 -17.81 -9.08 -7.49
N TYR A 21 -17.01 -8.03 -7.69
CA TYR A 21 -17.42 -6.80 -8.38
C TYR A 21 -16.50 -6.46 -9.57
N PRO A 22 -16.53 -7.23 -10.66
CA PRO A 22 -15.54 -7.15 -11.74
C PRO A 22 -15.69 -5.94 -12.68
N THR A 23 -16.67 -5.06 -12.45
CA THR A 23 -16.98 -3.92 -13.36
C THR A 23 -15.92 -2.83 -13.36
N THR A 24 -15.10 -2.75 -12.31
CA THR A 24 -13.99 -1.79 -12.21
C THR A 24 -12.78 -2.51 -11.64
N PRO A 25 -12.05 -3.29 -12.47
CA PRO A 25 -10.99 -4.15 -11.98
C PRO A 25 -9.81 -3.32 -11.45
N LEU A 26 -9.34 -3.67 -10.27
CA LEU A 26 -8.12 -3.15 -9.66
C LEU A 26 -6.94 -4.12 -9.81
N MET A 27 -7.15 -5.24 -10.48
CA MET A 27 -6.10 -6.16 -10.89
C MET A 27 -5.99 -6.20 -12.42
N PRO A 28 -4.78 -6.29 -12.97
CA PRO A 28 -4.60 -6.47 -14.41
C PRO A 28 -5.13 -7.83 -14.88
N ASN A 29 -5.43 -7.94 -16.17
CA ASN A 29 -5.85 -9.20 -16.79
C ASN A 29 -4.66 -10.14 -17.05
N ASP A 30 -3.48 -9.58 -17.36
CA ASP A 30 -2.27 -10.36 -17.59
C ASP A 30 -1.79 -11.05 -16.30
N GLN A 31 -1.56 -12.36 -16.37
CA GLN A 31 -1.20 -13.20 -15.23
C GLN A 31 0.10 -12.74 -14.56
N LEU A 32 1.10 -12.34 -15.37
CA LEU A 32 2.38 -11.88 -14.85
C LEU A 32 2.24 -10.52 -14.16
N GLN A 33 1.47 -9.58 -14.72
CA GLN A 33 1.20 -8.32 -14.02
C GLN A 33 0.41 -8.54 -12.73
N ARG A 34 -0.52 -9.50 -12.67
CA ARG A 34 -1.23 -9.84 -11.42
C ARG A 34 -0.26 -10.31 -10.34
N ALA A 35 0.71 -11.16 -10.72
CA ALA A 35 1.76 -11.60 -9.81
C ALA A 35 2.59 -10.41 -9.30
N LYS A 36 2.93 -9.45 -10.17
CA LYS A 36 3.65 -8.23 -9.76
C LYS A 36 2.85 -7.37 -8.78
N VAL A 37 1.54 -7.21 -8.98
CA VAL A 37 0.68 -6.50 -8.00
C VAL A 37 0.73 -7.22 -6.65
N ARG A 38 0.59 -8.56 -6.65
CA ARG A 38 0.64 -9.36 -5.41
C ARG A 38 1.99 -9.29 -4.69
N ILE A 39 3.11 -9.19 -5.42
CA ILE A 39 4.44 -8.98 -4.82
C ILE A 39 4.47 -7.67 -4.03
N TRP A 40 3.84 -6.60 -4.52
CA TRP A 40 3.78 -5.33 -3.80
C TRP A 40 2.84 -5.34 -2.59
N ILE A 41 1.72 -6.07 -2.70
CA ILE A 41 0.83 -6.33 -1.55
C ILE A 41 1.60 -7.10 -0.46
N ASP A 42 2.35 -8.14 -0.85
CA ASP A 42 3.19 -8.91 0.07
C ASP A 42 4.33 -8.06 0.65
N PHE A 43 4.97 -7.20 -0.15
CA PHE A 43 5.98 -6.26 0.34
C PHE A 43 5.40 -5.37 1.45
N PHE A 44 4.18 -4.86 1.29
CA PHE A 44 3.52 -4.11 2.35
C PHE A 44 3.33 -4.96 3.61
N ASN A 45 2.70 -6.13 3.46
CA ASN A 45 2.33 -7.00 4.58
C ASN A 45 3.54 -7.55 5.34
N SER A 46 4.63 -7.84 4.64
CA SER A 46 5.83 -8.47 5.23
C SER A 46 6.90 -7.46 5.65
N ARG A 47 6.85 -6.21 5.16
CA ARG A 47 7.89 -5.19 5.41
C ARG A 47 7.35 -3.93 6.07
N ILE A 48 6.45 -3.23 5.40
CA ILE A 48 5.91 -1.94 5.86
C ILE A 48 5.05 -2.13 7.12
N HIS A 49 4.11 -3.07 7.08
CA HIS A 49 3.19 -3.31 8.19
C HIS A 49 3.90 -3.74 9.48
N PRO A 50 4.87 -4.69 9.47
CA PRO A 50 5.61 -5.05 10.67
C PRO A 50 6.47 -3.90 11.22
N ALA A 51 7.10 -3.10 10.35
CA ALA A 51 7.85 -1.93 10.80
C ALA A 51 6.93 -0.89 11.47
N ALA A 52 5.76 -0.61 10.89
CA ALA A 52 4.75 0.27 11.49
C ALA A 52 4.21 -0.28 12.82
N HIS A 53 3.97 -1.60 12.88
CA HIS A 53 3.56 -2.29 14.10
C HIS A 53 4.61 -2.12 15.21
N ASP A 54 5.88 -2.39 14.92
CA ASP A 54 6.95 -2.30 15.90
C ASP A 54 7.17 -0.87 16.41
N ILE A 55 7.07 0.14 15.53
CA ILE A 55 7.09 1.56 15.91
C ILE A 55 5.94 1.88 16.89
N THR A 56 4.72 1.44 16.59
CA THR A 56 3.53 1.77 17.39
C THR A 56 3.43 1.01 18.71
N HIS A 57 4.16 -0.10 18.85
CA HIS A 57 4.19 -0.92 20.07
C HIS A 57 5.53 -0.83 20.81
N ASP A 58 6.36 0.16 20.48
CA ASP A 58 7.66 0.42 21.12
C ASP A 58 8.62 -0.78 21.13
N LYS A 59 8.58 -1.58 20.05
CA LYS A 59 9.46 -2.75 19.88
C LYS A 59 10.70 -2.36 19.08
N GLU A 60 11.80 -2.10 19.79
CA GLU A 60 13.05 -1.63 19.17
C GLU A 60 12.81 -0.46 18.18
N PRO A 61 12.15 0.62 18.62
CA PRO A 61 11.56 1.64 17.72
C PRO A 61 12.57 2.27 16.77
N GLU A 62 13.82 2.48 17.20
CA GLU A 62 14.86 3.06 16.35
C GLU A 62 15.25 2.13 15.19
N LYS A 63 15.39 0.82 15.45
CA LYS A 63 15.62 -0.17 14.39
C LYS A 63 14.40 -0.29 13.47
N ALA A 64 13.19 -0.19 14.03
CA ALA A 64 11.96 -0.25 13.24
C ALA A 64 11.82 0.97 12.31
N LYS A 65 12.16 2.18 12.78
CA LYS A 65 12.24 3.39 11.95
C LYS A 65 13.29 3.28 10.86
N GLU A 66 14.46 2.73 11.15
CA GLU A 66 15.50 2.49 10.13
C GLU A 66 15.01 1.53 9.04
N ARG A 67 14.40 0.39 9.43
CA ARG A 67 13.78 -0.54 8.46
C ARG A 67 12.70 0.15 7.64
N MET A 68 11.82 0.91 8.28
CA MET A 68 10.78 1.69 7.61
C MET A 68 11.40 2.60 6.54
N GLN A 69 12.39 3.41 6.91
CA GLN A 69 13.05 4.32 5.97
C GLN A 69 13.66 3.58 4.79
N ASN A 70 14.36 2.46 5.03
CA ASN A 70 14.93 1.65 3.95
C ASN A 70 13.87 1.08 3.00
N HIS A 71 12.72 0.65 3.53
CA HIS A 71 11.60 0.17 2.72
C HIS A 71 10.95 1.30 1.90
N LEU A 72 10.84 2.51 2.44
CA LEU A 72 10.34 3.67 1.72
C LEU A 72 11.29 4.11 0.59
N CYS A 73 12.61 4.10 0.83
CA CYS A 73 13.62 4.33 -0.22
C CYS A 73 13.53 3.27 -1.33
N THR A 74 13.33 2.01 -0.97
CA THR A 74 13.14 0.92 -1.95
C THR A 74 11.90 1.17 -2.80
N LEU A 75 10.81 1.58 -2.17
CA LEU A 75 9.56 1.88 -2.88
C LEU A 75 9.69 3.09 -3.79
N ASP A 76 10.34 4.17 -3.33
CA ASP A 76 10.56 5.39 -4.11
C ASP A 76 11.30 5.10 -5.42
N VAL A 77 12.41 4.36 -5.35
CA VAL A 77 13.18 3.94 -6.54
C VAL A 77 12.33 3.06 -7.45
N ALA A 78 11.56 2.13 -6.89
CA ALA A 78 10.79 1.17 -7.66
C ALA A 78 9.61 1.79 -8.44
N ILE A 79 9.15 2.98 -8.06
CA ILE A 79 8.03 3.69 -8.70
C ILE A 79 8.47 4.90 -9.54
N ALA A 80 9.77 5.15 -9.66
CA ALA A 80 10.30 6.32 -10.35
C ALA A 80 9.81 6.48 -11.80
N GLU A 81 9.67 5.37 -12.53
CA GLU A 81 9.20 5.35 -13.93
C GLU A 81 7.78 4.78 -14.07
N LYS A 82 7.00 4.80 -13.00
CA LYS A 82 5.64 4.25 -12.98
C LYS A 82 4.64 5.30 -12.51
N GLU A 83 3.43 5.22 -13.04
CA GLU A 83 2.32 6.04 -12.58
C GLU A 83 1.94 5.67 -11.14
N TYR A 84 1.80 4.37 -10.88
CA TYR A 84 1.44 3.74 -9.60
C TYR A 84 2.39 2.59 -9.24
N ILE A 85 2.23 1.96 -8.07
CA ILE A 85 3.19 1.00 -7.52
C ILE A 85 3.53 -0.15 -8.50
N ALA A 86 2.50 -0.70 -9.13
CA ALA A 86 2.61 -1.81 -10.07
C ALA A 86 2.53 -1.38 -11.55
N GLY A 87 2.63 -0.09 -11.85
CA GLY A 87 2.38 0.47 -13.19
C GLY A 87 1.06 1.24 -13.18
N PRO A 88 -0.05 0.72 -13.72
CA PRO A 88 -1.38 1.30 -13.54
C PRO A 88 -1.91 1.16 -12.09
N TYR A 89 -2.89 2.00 -11.73
CA TYR A 89 -3.56 1.96 -10.42
C TYR A 89 -4.15 0.57 -10.13
N SER A 90 -3.88 0.03 -8.94
CA SER A 90 -4.24 -1.35 -8.61
C SER A 90 -4.49 -1.58 -7.11
N LEU A 91 -4.80 -2.82 -6.73
CA LEU A 91 -4.86 -3.23 -5.32
C LEU A 91 -3.55 -3.02 -4.55
N ALA A 92 -2.40 -2.96 -5.24
CA ALA A 92 -1.15 -2.58 -4.58
C ALA A 92 -1.25 -1.17 -4.00
N ASP A 93 -1.79 -0.21 -4.73
CA ASP A 93 -1.92 1.17 -4.25
C ASP A 93 -2.93 1.29 -3.10
N VAL A 94 -4.07 0.60 -3.24
CA VAL A 94 -5.12 0.54 -2.21
C VAL A 94 -4.57 0.01 -0.89
N THR A 95 -3.70 -0.99 -0.95
CA THR A 95 -3.06 -1.60 0.23
C THR A 95 -2.26 -0.58 1.06
N PHE A 96 -1.63 0.41 0.41
CA PHE A 96 -0.82 1.41 1.09
C PHE A 96 -1.62 2.63 1.58
N VAL A 97 -2.87 2.84 1.12
CA VAL A 97 -3.69 4.01 1.50
C VAL A 97 -3.75 4.23 3.02
N PRO A 98 -4.12 3.22 3.85
CA PRO A 98 -4.25 3.45 5.29
C PRO A 98 -2.91 3.79 5.96
N PHE A 99 -1.80 3.26 5.45
CA PHE A 99 -0.47 3.59 5.93
C PHE A 99 -0.10 5.02 5.58
N TYR A 100 -0.27 5.41 4.31
CA TYR A 100 0.13 6.73 3.83
C TYR A 100 -0.64 7.85 4.54
N VAL A 101 -1.95 7.68 4.71
CA VAL A 101 -2.83 8.64 5.42
C VAL A 101 -2.43 8.77 6.89
N ARG A 102 -1.99 7.68 7.52
CA ARG A 102 -1.63 7.65 8.95
C ARG A 102 -0.13 7.76 9.19
N ARG A 103 0.67 8.15 8.19
CA ARG A 103 2.14 8.11 8.23
C ARG A 103 2.74 8.86 9.43
N ASP A 104 2.11 9.94 9.86
CA ASP A 104 2.54 10.73 11.01
C ASP A 104 2.53 9.92 12.32
N ARG A 105 1.61 8.93 12.45
CA ARG A 105 1.57 8.00 13.59
C ARG A 105 2.85 7.15 13.71
N TYR A 106 3.54 6.94 12.59
CA TYR A 106 4.76 6.14 12.51
C TYR A 106 6.01 7.02 12.50
N GLY A 107 5.88 8.34 12.63
CA GLY A 107 6.99 9.28 12.50
C GLY A 107 7.59 9.31 11.09
N VAL A 108 6.82 8.91 10.07
CA VAL A 108 7.28 8.84 8.68
C VAL A 108 7.06 10.19 8.01
N VAL A 109 8.15 10.79 7.53
CA VAL A 109 8.14 12.01 6.72
C VAL A 109 8.38 11.63 5.26
N ILE A 110 7.50 12.10 4.37
CA ILE A 110 7.64 11.92 2.92
C ILE A 110 7.73 13.31 2.31
N ASP A 111 8.95 13.71 1.96
CA ASP A 111 9.28 15.02 1.40
C ASP A 111 10.08 14.87 0.09
N ASN A 112 10.84 15.90 -0.28
CA ASN A 112 11.62 15.90 -1.51
C ASN A 112 12.79 14.90 -1.52
N SER A 113 13.12 14.25 -0.39
CA SER A 113 14.07 13.12 -0.36
C SER A 113 13.48 11.82 -0.91
N LEU A 114 12.14 11.74 -1.02
CA LEU A 114 11.39 10.61 -1.57
C LEU A 114 10.43 11.14 -2.65
N PRO A 115 10.94 11.73 -3.75
CA PRO A 115 10.15 12.53 -4.67
C PRO A 115 9.08 11.72 -5.40
N ASN A 116 9.35 10.45 -5.71
CA ASN A 116 8.43 9.59 -6.43
C ASN A 116 7.31 9.10 -5.51
N LEU A 117 7.65 8.78 -4.26
CA LEU A 117 6.68 8.41 -3.23
C LEU A 117 5.81 9.61 -2.82
N LYS A 118 6.41 10.81 -2.76
CA LYS A 118 5.68 12.04 -2.53
C LYS A 118 4.66 12.27 -3.64
N ARG A 119 5.09 12.25 -4.91
CA ARG A 119 4.21 12.38 -6.08
C ARG A 119 3.06 11.37 -6.03
N TRP A 120 3.41 10.09 -5.93
CA TRP A 120 2.42 9.00 -5.91
C TRP A 120 1.41 9.17 -4.77
N GLY A 121 1.88 9.55 -3.58
CA GLY A 121 1.03 9.71 -2.41
C GLY A 121 0.08 10.91 -2.51
N ASP A 122 0.57 12.05 -3.03
CA ASP A 122 -0.24 13.24 -3.28
C ASP A 122 -1.35 12.93 -4.31
N GLU A 123 -1.02 12.22 -5.39
CA GLU A 123 -1.98 11.77 -6.39
C GLU A 123 -2.99 10.76 -5.80
N LEU A 124 -2.52 9.83 -4.98
CA LEU A 124 -3.36 8.80 -4.35
C LEU A 124 -4.43 9.41 -3.45
N VAL A 125 -4.07 10.34 -2.57
CA VAL A 125 -5.02 10.98 -1.64
C VAL A 125 -5.97 11.95 -2.35
N ALA A 126 -5.58 12.48 -3.51
CA ALA A 126 -6.43 13.33 -4.34
C ALA A 126 -7.51 12.55 -5.11
N ARG A 127 -7.41 11.21 -5.21
CA ARG A 127 -8.43 10.40 -5.90
C ARG A 127 -9.77 10.51 -5.17
N PRO A 128 -10.91 10.76 -5.85
CA PRO A 128 -12.21 10.90 -5.19
C PRO A 128 -12.61 9.71 -4.30
N ALA A 129 -12.27 8.50 -4.73
CA ALA A 129 -12.53 7.27 -3.97
C ALA A 129 -11.73 7.17 -2.66
N VAL A 130 -10.56 7.81 -2.58
CA VAL A 130 -9.74 7.86 -1.37
C VAL A 130 -10.13 9.08 -0.55
N ALA A 131 -10.19 10.27 -1.16
CA ALA A 131 -10.50 11.53 -0.50
C ALA A 131 -11.84 11.51 0.27
N SER A 132 -12.84 10.79 -0.22
CA SER A 132 -14.13 10.62 0.47
C SER A 132 -14.09 9.76 1.74
N THR A 133 -12.94 9.14 2.04
CA THR A 133 -12.73 8.26 3.20
C THR A 133 -11.77 8.84 4.25
N LEU A 134 -11.17 10.00 3.97
CA LEU A 134 -10.23 10.71 4.84
C LEU A 134 -10.98 11.55 5.88
#